data_AF-A0A430R3R6-F1
#
_entry.id   AF-A0A430R3R6-F1
#
_cell.length_a   1.000
_cell.length_b   1.000
_cell.length_c   1.000
_cell.angle_alpha   90.00
_cell.angle_beta   90.00
_cell.angle_gamma   90.00
#
_symmetry.space_group_name_H-M   'P 1'
#
loop_
_entity.id
_entity.type
_entity.pdbx_description
1 polymer ?
#
loop_
_entity_poly.entity_id
_entity_poly.type
_entity_poly.pdbx_seq_one_letter_code
_entity_poly.pdbx_strand_id
1 'polypeptide(L)'
;MGVDLIKALTLLWALVVYGLPDGWDVALGARLSLGLDGVVLEVGVDPVGIYRRPPPWPWDGLCGLDALGMVFVNPNAAALGCADTLDHELGHVWQYRAYGLAYALTYHAYPGWWEPSRPWEEIPYSPRVLLHPLIRLAIPYDP
;
A
#
# COMPACT_ATOMS: atom_id res chain seq x y z
N MET A 1 -12.45 -17.32 6.62
CA MET A 1 -11.16 -16.68 6.29
C MET A 1 -11.03 -16.61 4.79
N GLY A 2 -10.60 -15.48 4.25
CA GLY A 2 -10.28 -15.29 2.84
C GLY A 2 -8.89 -14.68 2.67
N VAL A 3 -8.27 -14.94 1.53
CA VAL A 3 -7.00 -14.35 1.12
C VAL A 3 -7.19 -13.70 -0.24
N ASP A 4 -6.75 -12.45 -0.39
CA ASP A 4 -6.75 -11.77 -1.68
C ASP A 4 -5.67 -12.39 -2.57
N LEU A 5 -6.10 -13.09 -3.62
CA LEU A 5 -5.21 -13.83 -4.51
C LEU A 5 -4.22 -12.91 -5.24
N ILE A 6 -4.65 -11.74 -5.68
CA ILE A 6 -3.79 -10.82 -6.44
C ILE A 6 -2.70 -10.31 -5.53
N LYS A 7 -3.04 -9.85 -4.32
CA LYS A 7 -2.04 -9.39 -3.34
C LYS A 7 -1.10 -10.51 -2.90
N ALA A 8 -1.62 -11.72 -2.68
CA ALA A 8 -0.80 -12.86 -2.29
C ALA A 8 0.22 -13.23 -3.38
N LEU A 9 -0.20 -13.30 -4.65
CA LEU A 9 0.70 -13.60 -5.77
C LEU A 9 1.73 -12.50 -5.97
N THR A 10 1.33 -11.24 -5.87
CA THR A 10 2.23 -10.10 -5.96
C THR A 10 3.28 -10.11 -4.85
N LEU A 11 2.87 -10.41 -3.61
CA LEU A 11 3.80 -10.53 -2.49
C LEU A 11 4.78 -11.70 -2.68
N LEU A 12 4.30 -12.86 -3.13
CA LEU A 12 5.16 -14.00 -3.41
C LEU A 12 6.15 -13.70 -4.54
N TRP A 13 5.68 -13.09 -5.62
CA TRP A 13 6.54 -12.65 -6.73
C TRP A 13 7.61 -11.68 -6.24
N ALA A 14 7.24 -10.71 -5.42
CA ALA A 14 8.16 -9.76 -4.82
C ALA A 14 9.24 -10.43 -3.98
N LEU A 15 8.85 -11.38 -3.12
CA LEU A 15 9.80 -12.13 -2.29
C LEU A 15 10.78 -12.96 -3.15
N VAL A 16 10.34 -13.44 -4.31
CA VAL A 16 11.19 -14.18 -5.25
C VAL A 16 12.15 -13.26 -6.01
N VAL A 17 11.66 -12.11 -6.50
CA VAL A 17 12.43 -11.22 -7.38
C VAL A 17 13.35 -10.29 -6.59
N TYR A 18 12.86 -9.77 -5.47
CA TYR A 18 13.56 -8.78 -4.67
C TYR A 18 14.12 -9.38 -3.37
N GLY A 19 13.65 -10.54 -2.92
CA GLY A 19 14.05 -11.14 -1.65
C GLY A 19 13.23 -10.59 -0.48
N LEU A 20 13.69 -10.85 0.76
CA LEU A 20 13.02 -10.36 1.97
C LEU A 20 13.11 -8.82 2.06
N PRO A 21 12.04 -8.16 2.55
CA PRO A 21 12.09 -6.73 2.81
C PRO A 21 12.88 -6.40 4.07
N ASP A 22 13.43 -5.19 4.10
CA ASP A 22 14.17 -4.63 5.24
C ASP A 22 13.25 -4.28 6.42
N GLY A 23 11.95 -4.09 6.13
CA GLY A 23 10.92 -3.83 7.12
C GLY A 23 9.51 -4.09 6.58
N TRP A 24 8.53 -4.01 7.46
CA TRP A 24 7.13 -4.18 7.11
C TRP A 24 6.30 -3.06 7.73
N ASP A 25 5.39 -2.47 6.95
CA ASP A 25 4.25 -1.73 7.49
C ASP A 25 3.01 -2.64 7.43
N VAL A 26 2.37 -2.89 8.57
CA VAL A 26 1.26 -3.83 8.67
C VAL A 26 0.00 -3.08 9.07
N ALA A 27 -0.95 -3.02 8.14
CA ALA A 27 -2.27 -2.48 8.41
C ALA A 27 -3.16 -3.55 9.06
N LEU A 28 -3.79 -3.16 10.17
CA LEU A 28 -4.84 -3.93 10.84
C LEU A 28 -6.12 -3.10 10.84
N GLY A 29 -7.23 -3.70 10.44
CA GLY A 29 -8.54 -3.05 10.42
C GLY A 29 -9.62 -3.99 10.93
N ALA A 30 -10.64 -3.43 11.57
CA ALA A 30 -11.83 -4.16 11.96
C ALA A 30 -13.06 -3.38 11.52
N ARG A 31 -14.06 -4.07 10.96
CA ARG A 31 -15.34 -3.46 10.59
C ARG A 31 -16.49 -4.43 10.87
N LEU A 32 -17.62 -3.89 11.31
CA LEU A 32 -18.86 -4.65 11.38
C LEU A 32 -19.56 -4.54 10.03
N SER A 33 -19.93 -5.69 9.46
CA SER A 33 -20.69 -5.78 8.22
C SER A 33 -22.02 -6.45 8.52
N LEU A 34 -23.11 -5.87 8.01
CA LEU A 34 -24.45 -6.43 8.14
C LEU A 34 -24.76 -7.21 6.87
N GLY A 35 -24.96 -8.53 7.01
CA GLY A 35 -25.37 -9.42 5.94
C GLY A 35 -26.80 -9.93 6.16
N LEU A 36 -27.30 -10.69 5.19
CA LEU A 36 -28.60 -11.38 5.31
C LEU A 36 -28.62 -12.39 6.46
N ASP A 37 -27.45 -12.98 6.77
CA ASP A 37 -27.29 -14.01 7.80
C ASP A 37 -26.85 -13.42 9.16
N GLY A 38 -26.91 -12.10 9.34
CA GLY A 38 -26.60 -11.42 10.60
C GLY A 38 -25.41 -10.47 10.53
N VAL A 39 -24.87 -10.13 11.70
CA VAL A 39 -23.72 -9.22 11.84
C VAL A 39 -22.44 -10.04 11.84
N VAL A 40 -21.45 -9.57 11.08
CA VAL A 40 -20.13 -10.18 10.99
C VAL A 40 -19.08 -9.15 11.36
N LEU A 41 -18.18 -9.51 12.29
CA LEU A 41 -16.95 -8.78 12.52
C LEU A 41 -15.93 -9.23 11.49
N GLU A 42 -15.57 -8.32 10.58
CA GLU A 42 -14.49 -8.53 9.62
C GLU A 42 -13.20 -7.91 10.12
N VAL A 43 -12.18 -8.74 10.32
CA VAL A 43 -10.81 -8.30 10.64
C VAL A 43 -9.94 -8.46 9.40
N GLY A 44 -9.30 -7.36 8.99
CA GLY A 44 -8.39 -7.29 7.86
C GLY A 44 -6.94 -7.16 8.30
N VAL A 45 -6.03 -7.88 7.64
CA VAL A 45 -4.58 -7.76 7.78
C VAL A 45 -3.99 -7.52 6.40
N ASP A 46 -3.15 -6.50 6.26
CA ASP A 46 -2.52 -6.16 4.98
C ASP A 46 -1.07 -5.65 5.18
N PRO A 47 -0.06 -6.50 4.94
CA PRO A 47 1.34 -6.11 5.04
C PRO A 47 1.84 -5.39 3.77
N VAL A 48 2.75 -4.43 3.95
CA VAL A 48 3.51 -3.75 2.90
C VAL A 48 4.98 -4.04 3.16
N GLY A 49 5.67 -4.62 2.18
CA GLY A 49 7.12 -4.80 2.26
C GLY A 49 7.86 -3.49 2.00
N ILE A 50 8.78 -3.12 2.88
CA ILE A 50 9.62 -1.92 2.75
C ILE A 50 11.04 -2.36 2.36
N TYR A 51 11.54 -1.80 1.27
CA TYR A 51 12.84 -2.10 0.70
C TYR A 51 13.72 -0.84 0.68
N ARG A 52 14.79 -0.81 1.48
CA ARG A 52 15.74 0.31 1.57
C ARG A 52 16.86 0.14 0.55
N ARG A 53 16.50 0.24 -0.72
CA ARG A 53 17.38 0.10 -1.88
C ARG A 53 16.84 0.92 -3.05
N PRO A 54 17.66 1.24 -4.05
CA PRO A 54 17.19 1.96 -5.23
C PRO A 54 15.96 1.27 -5.83
N PRO A 55 14.95 2.05 -6.30
CA PRO A 55 13.82 1.47 -7.01
C PRO A 55 14.29 0.64 -8.23
N PRO A 56 13.52 -0.37 -8.64
CA PRO A 56 13.85 -1.19 -9.79
C PRO A 56 13.91 -0.35 -11.08
N TRP A 57 14.75 -0.76 -12.04
CA TRP A 57 14.81 -0.15 -13.37
C TRP A 57 13.41 -0.20 -14.04
N PRO A 58 12.96 0.85 -14.74
CA PRO A 58 13.68 2.07 -15.13
C PRO A 58 13.57 3.25 -14.15
N TRP A 59 13.22 3.00 -12.89
CA TRP A 59 12.93 4.05 -11.90
C TRP A 59 14.05 4.25 -10.87
N ASP A 60 15.25 3.75 -11.12
CA ASP A 60 16.39 3.75 -10.20
C ASP A 60 16.87 5.16 -9.79
N GLY A 61 16.51 6.19 -10.58
CA GLY A 61 16.75 7.60 -10.27
C GLY A 61 15.73 8.26 -9.33
N LEU A 62 14.63 7.59 -8.98
CA LEU A 62 13.61 8.16 -8.09
C LEU A 62 14.03 8.10 -6.62
N CYS A 63 13.44 8.98 -5.81
CA CYS A 63 13.60 8.95 -4.35
C CYS A 63 12.93 7.73 -3.74
N GLY A 64 11.74 7.38 -4.21
CA GLY A 64 10.99 6.21 -3.80
C GLY A 64 10.15 5.68 -4.95
N LEU A 65 9.53 4.53 -4.71
CA LEU A 65 8.53 3.95 -5.59
C LEU A 65 7.61 3.04 -4.78
N ASP A 66 6.31 3.30 -4.82
CA ASP A 66 5.29 2.31 -4.52
C ASP A 66 5.04 1.43 -5.75
N ALA A 67 5.15 0.11 -5.57
CA ALA A 67 4.91 -0.84 -6.64
C ALA A 67 4.14 -2.04 -6.10
N LEU A 68 2.87 -2.14 -6.47
CA LEU A 68 2.02 -3.30 -6.21
C LEU A 68 2.01 -3.73 -4.72
N GLY A 69 1.89 -2.79 -3.78
CA GLY A 69 1.86 -3.11 -2.35
C GLY A 69 3.23 -3.33 -1.71
N MET A 70 4.29 -2.86 -2.37
CA MET A 70 5.63 -2.72 -1.82
C MET A 70 6.06 -1.26 -1.91
N VAL A 71 7.00 -0.88 -1.06
CA VAL A 71 7.63 0.43 -1.08
C VAL A 71 9.13 0.27 -1.21
N PHE A 72 9.70 0.90 -2.23
CA PHE A 72 11.14 1.07 -2.39
C PHE A 72 11.52 2.47 -1.94
N VAL A 73 12.52 2.57 -1.08
CA VAL A 73 13.08 3.85 -0.63
C VAL A 73 14.54 3.88 -1.02
N ASN A 74 14.90 4.80 -1.90
CA ASN A 74 16.27 5.01 -2.31
C ASN A 74 17.10 5.42 -1.07
N PRO A 75 18.20 4.71 -0.74
CA PRO A 75 19.06 5.06 0.38
C PRO A 75 19.64 6.48 0.27
N ASN A 76 19.71 7.02 -0.95
CA ASN A 76 20.21 8.37 -1.23
C ASN A 76 19.10 9.42 -1.38
N ALA A 77 17.84 9.12 -1.03
CA ALA A 77 16.70 10.04 -1.21
C ALA A 77 16.94 11.44 -0.61
N ALA A 78 17.58 11.53 0.56
CA ALA A 78 17.92 12.80 1.19
C ALA A 78 18.92 13.62 0.35
N ALA A 79 19.88 12.97 -0.30
CA ALA A 79 20.83 13.63 -1.20
C ALA A 79 20.18 14.05 -2.54
N LEU A 80 19.07 13.40 -2.91
CA LEU A 80 18.22 13.79 -4.04
C LEU A 80 17.25 14.93 -3.69
N GLY A 81 17.27 15.43 -2.45
CA GLY A 81 16.44 16.54 -2.00
C GLY A 81 15.02 16.15 -1.58
N CYS A 82 14.75 14.86 -1.40
CA CYS A 82 13.44 14.38 -0.95
C CYS A 82 13.37 14.29 0.57
N ALA A 83 12.31 14.84 1.14
CA ALA A 83 11.92 14.65 2.53
C ALA A 83 10.92 13.49 2.64
N ASP A 84 10.91 12.80 3.79
CA ASP A 84 9.85 11.86 4.19
C ASP A 84 9.44 10.82 3.14
N THR A 85 10.38 10.37 2.31
CA THR A 85 10.13 9.50 1.16
C THR A 85 9.36 8.23 1.53
N LEU A 86 9.69 7.59 2.67
CA LEU A 86 8.95 6.41 3.11
C LEU A 86 7.47 6.72 3.35
N ASP A 87 7.18 7.81 4.03
CA ASP A 87 5.80 8.19 4.37
C ASP A 87 5.02 8.62 3.12
N HIS A 88 5.71 9.28 2.18
CA HIS A 88 5.15 9.63 0.87
C HIS A 88 4.71 8.37 0.10
N GLU A 89 5.62 7.40 -0.11
CA GLU A 89 5.30 6.16 -0.83
C GLU A 89 4.27 5.30 -0.10
N LEU A 90 4.31 5.25 1.24
CA LEU A 90 3.25 4.60 2.03
C LEU A 90 1.90 5.31 1.81
N GLY A 91 1.90 6.63 1.62
CA GLY A 91 0.72 7.40 1.25
C GLY A 91 0.05 6.87 -0.02
N HIS A 92 0.82 6.60 -1.08
CA HIS A 92 0.32 5.98 -2.30
C HIS A 92 -0.22 4.57 -2.08
N VAL A 93 0.43 3.75 -1.25
CA VAL A 93 -0.11 2.43 -0.87
C VAL A 93 -1.48 2.57 -0.21
N TRP A 94 -1.67 3.57 0.64
CA TRP A 94 -2.96 3.83 1.28
C TRP A 94 -4.01 4.38 0.31
N GLN A 95 -3.62 5.21 -0.64
CA GLN A 95 -4.51 5.62 -1.75
C GLN A 95 -4.94 4.40 -2.56
N TYR A 96 -4.03 3.50 -2.93
CA TYR A 96 -4.37 2.26 -3.61
C TYR A 96 -5.30 1.37 -2.76
N ARG A 97 -5.10 1.28 -1.44
CA ARG A 97 -5.98 0.51 -0.54
C ARG A 97 -7.38 1.09 -0.41
N ALA A 98 -7.50 2.42 -0.43
CA ALA A 98 -8.77 3.12 -0.31
C ALA A 98 -9.56 3.16 -1.64
N TYR A 99 -8.87 3.37 -2.75
CA TYR A 99 -9.49 3.64 -4.05
C TYR A 99 -9.33 2.50 -5.07
N GLY A 100 -8.44 1.53 -4.81
CA GLY A 100 -8.26 0.32 -5.61
C GLY A 100 -7.96 0.63 -7.07
N LEU A 101 -8.76 0.04 -7.97
CA LEU A 101 -8.60 0.19 -9.41
C LEU A 101 -8.77 1.64 -9.89
N ALA A 102 -9.56 2.46 -9.19
CA ALA A 102 -9.74 3.87 -9.56
C ALA A 102 -8.42 4.64 -9.48
N TYR A 103 -7.62 4.41 -8.42
CA TYR A 103 -6.27 4.96 -8.31
C TYR A 103 -5.41 4.49 -9.49
N ALA A 104 -5.29 3.17 -9.69
CA ALA A 104 -4.43 2.60 -10.73
C ALA A 104 -4.77 3.08 -12.16
N LEU A 105 -6.06 3.30 -12.45
CA LEU A 105 -6.50 3.75 -13.78
C LEU A 105 -6.35 5.26 -14.00
N THR A 106 -6.41 6.05 -12.93
CA THR A 106 -6.46 7.53 -13.05
C THR A 106 -5.16 8.21 -12.65
N TYR A 107 -4.25 7.53 -11.95
CA TYR A 107 -2.98 8.11 -11.49
C TYR A 107 -2.16 8.72 -12.64
N HIS A 108 -1.99 7.95 -13.72
CA HIS A 108 -1.23 8.41 -14.88
C HIS A 108 -1.93 9.51 -15.68
N ALA A 109 -3.26 9.54 -15.69
CA ALA A 109 -4.04 10.51 -16.46
C ALA A 109 -4.23 11.83 -15.70
N TYR A 110 -4.33 11.76 -14.37
CA TYR A 110 -4.65 12.89 -13.49
C TYR A 110 -3.77 12.85 -12.22
N PRO A 111 -2.44 12.97 -12.34
CA PRO A 111 -1.53 12.82 -11.20
C PRO A 111 -1.83 13.83 -10.09
N GLY A 112 -2.23 15.07 -10.43
CA GLY A 112 -2.58 16.10 -9.45
C GLY A 112 -3.83 15.83 -8.61
N TRP A 113 -4.57 14.75 -8.86
CA TRP A 113 -5.62 14.28 -7.94
C TRP A 113 -5.07 13.46 -6.78
N TRP A 114 -3.88 12.89 -6.97
CA TRP A 114 -3.27 11.91 -6.08
C TRP A 114 -2.01 12.46 -5.42
N GLU A 115 -1.31 13.33 -6.13
CA GLU A 115 -0.05 13.95 -5.73
C GLU A 115 -0.26 15.38 -5.24
N PRO A 116 0.46 15.80 -4.19
CA PRO A 116 0.51 17.20 -3.81
C PRO A 116 1.28 18.01 -4.86
N SER A 117 1.22 19.34 -4.75
CA SER A 117 1.94 20.22 -5.66
C SER A 117 3.47 20.09 -5.56
N ARG A 118 3.98 19.57 -4.44
CA ARG A 118 5.40 19.29 -4.19
C ARG A 118 5.60 17.89 -3.61
N PRO A 119 5.58 16.84 -4.44
CA PRO A 119 5.70 15.44 -4.00
C PRO A 119 6.99 15.15 -3.20
N TRP A 120 8.08 15.88 -3.48
CA TRP A 120 9.36 15.72 -2.79
C TRP A 120 9.41 16.32 -1.38
N GLU A 121 8.39 17.09 -0.99
CA GLU A 121 8.28 17.80 0.30
C GLU A 121 7.02 17.41 1.10
N GLU A 122 6.00 16.88 0.42
CA GLU A 122 4.65 16.71 0.98
C GLU A 122 4.18 15.26 0.83
N ILE A 123 3.41 14.80 1.82
CA ILE A 123 2.79 13.46 1.81
C ILE A 123 1.42 13.57 1.14
N PRO A 124 1.09 12.69 0.17
CA PRO A 124 -0.20 12.70 -0.49
C PRO A 124 -1.35 12.38 0.50
N TYR A 125 -2.50 13.01 0.30
CA TYR A 125 -3.68 12.70 1.10
C TYR A 125 -4.08 11.23 0.89
N SER A 126 -4.12 10.49 1.98
CA SER A 126 -4.30 9.04 1.97
C SER A 126 -5.33 8.61 3.02
N PRO A 127 -6.58 8.28 2.61
CA PRO A 127 -7.56 7.73 3.54
C PRO A 127 -7.05 6.43 4.15
N ARG A 128 -7.04 6.35 5.47
CA ARG A 128 -6.61 5.15 6.20
C ARG A 128 -7.76 4.16 6.35
N VAL A 129 -8.27 3.65 5.22
CA VAL A 129 -9.37 2.68 5.17
C VAL A 129 -8.89 1.39 4.52
N LEU A 130 -9.18 0.25 5.18
CA LEU A 130 -8.76 -1.07 4.73
C LEU A 130 -9.94 -1.83 4.09
N LEU A 131 -10.23 -1.56 2.82
CA LEU A 131 -11.36 -2.17 2.10
C LEU A 131 -11.05 -3.58 1.59
N HIS A 132 -9.85 -3.76 1.04
CA HIS A 132 -9.41 -4.98 0.37
C HIS A 132 -8.14 -5.53 1.03
N PRO A 133 -8.17 -6.02 2.28
CA PRO A 133 -6.98 -6.53 2.95
C PRO A 133 -6.46 -7.82 2.28
N LEU A 134 -5.15 -8.10 2.42
CA LEU A 134 -4.57 -9.38 1.99
C LEU A 134 -5.25 -10.56 2.67
N ILE A 135 -5.46 -10.50 3.98
CA ILE A 135 -6.15 -11.54 4.76
C ILE A 135 -7.41 -10.92 5.35
N ARG A 136 -8.55 -11.59 5.16
CA ARG A 136 -9.82 -11.25 5.79
C ARG A 136 -10.31 -12.39 6.67
N LEU A 137 -10.53 -12.11 7.94
CA LEU A 137 -11.19 -12.99 8.89
C LEU A 137 -12.61 -12.50 9.08
N ALA A 138 -13.58 -13.35 8.77
CA ALA A 138 -15.00 -13.10 9.04
C ALA A 138 -15.37 -13.91 10.27
N ILE A 139 -15.75 -13.22 11.34
CA ILE A 139 -16.11 -13.80 12.62
C ILE A 139 -17.60 -13.50 12.82
N PRO A 140 -18.47 -14.53 12.95
CA PRO A 140 -19.86 -14.31 13.33
C PRO A 140 -19.92 -13.48 14.60
N TYR A 141 -20.69 -12.40 14.58
CA TYR A 141 -20.84 -11.50 15.72
C TYR A 141 -22.24 -11.65 16.27
N ASP A 142 -22.37 -12.44 17.33
CA ASP A 142 -23.59 -12.59 18.11
C ASP A 142 -23.40 -11.78 19.41
N PRO A 143 -24.03 -10.60 19.55
CA PRO A 143 -23.81 -9.68 20.68
C PRO A 143 -24.33 -10.20 22.02
#